data_AF-A0A0Q5LGQ3-F1
#
_entry.id   AF-A0A0Q5LGQ3-F1
#
_cell.length_a   1.000
_cell.length_b   1.000
_cell.length_c   1.000
_cell.angle_alpha   90.00
_cell.angle_beta   90.00
_cell.angle_gamma   90.00
#
_symmetry.space_group_name_H-M   'P 1'
#
loop_
_entity.id
_entity.type
_entity.pdbx_description
1 polymer ?
#
loop_
_entity_poly.entity_id
_entity_poly.type
_entity_poly.pdbx_seq_one_letter_code
_entity_poly.pdbx_strand_id
1 'polypeptide(L)'
;MPTPAVAAEYVDRIRVWEACLTRTLRRGAEAGTFAVDDASELALKLAAYSDGVATQLAQKAPGLTPRRALEWMWVFLEQETGARFRR
;
A
#
# COMPACT_ATOMS: atom_id res chain seq x y z
N MET A 1 -8.52 3.59 -24.88
CA MET A 1 -8.40 4.59 -23.79
C MET A 1 -9.66 4.52 -22.95
N PRO A 2 -9.58 4.49 -21.61
CA PRO A 2 -10.79 4.58 -20.77
C PRO A 2 -11.51 5.90 -21.04
N THR A 3 -12.83 5.91 -20.91
CA THR A 3 -13.62 7.14 -21.01
C THR A 3 -13.35 8.03 -19.78
N PRO A 4 -13.57 9.36 -19.88
CA PRO A 4 -13.32 10.29 -18.78
C PRO A 4 -14.07 9.91 -17.49
N ALA A 5 -15.29 9.37 -17.62
CA ALA A 5 -16.08 8.90 -16.49
C ALA A 5 -15.44 7.68 -15.79
N VAL A 6 -14.90 6.72 -16.55
CA VAL A 6 -14.20 5.55 -16.00
C VAL A 6 -12.88 5.96 -15.33
N ALA A 7 -12.19 6.95 -15.89
CA ALA A 7 -10.99 7.51 -15.28
C ALA A 7 -11.29 8.21 -13.94
N ALA A 8 -12.38 8.98 -13.86
CA ALA A 8 -12.81 9.65 -12.63
C ALA A 8 -13.18 8.65 -11.52
N GLU A 9 -13.97 7.62 -11.85
CA GLU A 9 -14.37 6.59 -10.89
C GLU A 9 -13.15 5.80 -10.36
N TYR A 10 -12.18 5.51 -11.22
CA TYR A 10 -10.93 4.85 -10.82
C TYR A 10 -10.10 5.71 -9.85
N VAL A 11 -10.01 7.02 -10.13
CA VAL A 11 -9.32 7.99 -9.27
C VAL A 11 -10.00 8.13 -7.91
N ASP A 12 -11.33 8.19 -7.87
CA ASP A 12 -12.07 8.30 -6.61
C ASP A 12 -11.86 7.07 -5.73
N ARG A 13 -11.82 5.88 -6.32
CA ARG A 13 -11.54 4.63 -5.58
C ARG A 13 -10.13 4.62 -5.01
N ILE A 14 -9.13 5.08 -5.76
CA ILE A 14 -7.74 5.20 -5.27
C ILE A 14 -7.70 6.14 -4.07
N ARG A 15 -8.35 7.31 -4.16
CA ARG A 15 -8.39 8.30 -3.08
C ARG A 15 -9.07 7.77 -1.82
N VAL A 16 -10.17 7.03 -1.96
CA VAL A 16 -10.85 6.40 -0.82
C VAL A 16 -9.94 5.37 -0.15
N TRP A 17 -9.23 4.58 -0.95
CA TRP A 17 -8.29 3.59 -0.44
C TRP A 17 -7.10 4.24 0.29
N GLU A 18 -6.48 5.28 -0.30
CA GLU A 18 -5.42 6.07 0.35
C GLU A 18 -5.91 6.68 1.67
N ALA A 19 -7.10 7.28 1.69
CA ALA A 19 -7.68 7.84 2.91
C ALA A 19 -7.92 6.78 3.99
N CYS A 20 -8.28 5.54 3.62
CA CYS A 20 -8.38 4.43 4.55
C CYS A 20 -7.01 4.01 5.11
N LEU A 21 -5.98 3.95 4.26
CA LEU A 21 -4.61 3.65 4.68
C LEU A 21 -4.07 4.71 5.63
N THR A 22 -4.16 5.99 5.28
CA THR A 22 -3.70 7.10 6.12
C THR A 22 -4.37 7.07 7.49
N ARG A 23 -5.69 6.84 7.55
CA ARG A 23 -6.42 6.71 8.82
C ARG A 23 -5.93 5.53 9.66
N THR A 24 -5.60 4.41 9.03
CA THR A 24 -5.11 3.22 9.72
C THR A 24 -3.70 3.45 10.28
N LEU A 25 -2.81 4.01 9.46
CA LEU A 25 -1.45 4.35 9.88
C LEU A 25 -1.44 5.38 11.00
N ARG A 26 -2.26 6.43 10.90
CA ARG A 26 -2.41 7.45 11.92
C ARG A 26 -2.88 6.87 13.25
N ARG A 27 -3.89 5.99 13.23
CA ARG A 27 -4.36 5.30 14.45
C ARG A 27 -3.27 4.43 15.08
N GLY A 28 -2.49 3.72 14.28
CA GLY A 28 -1.40 2.91 14.79
C GLY A 28 -0.25 3.75 15.37
N ALA A 29 0.04 4.91 14.79
CA ALA A 29 1.00 5.87 15.32
C ALA A 29 0.50 6.51 16.63
N GLU A 30 -0.75 6.96 16.67
CA GLU A 30 -1.41 7.50 17.87
C GLU A 30 -1.43 6.48 19.03
N ALA A 31 -1.57 5.19 18.72
CA ALA A 31 -1.53 4.10 19.69
C ALA A 31 -0.10 3.67 20.10
N GLY A 32 0.94 4.23 19.48
CA GLY A 32 2.34 3.83 19.69
C GLY A 32 2.70 2.46 19.12
N THR A 33 1.82 1.85 18.31
CA THR A 33 2.06 0.56 17.64
C THR A 33 2.97 0.71 16.44
N PHE A 34 2.88 1.85 15.73
CA PHE A 34 3.70 2.16 14.56
C PHE A 34 4.62 3.34 14.85
N ALA A 35 5.91 3.17 14.55
CA ALA A 35 6.89 4.25 14.53
C ALA A 35 6.82 4.98 13.19
N VAL A 36 5.83 5.87 13.05
CA VAL A 36 5.54 6.60 11.82
C VAL A 36 5.39 8.09 12.13
N ASP A 37 6.25 8.91 11.54
CA ASP A 37 6.23 10.36 11.73
C ASP A 37 5.18 11.04 10.83
N ASP A 38 5.08 10.62 9.56
CA ASP A 38 4.08 11.09 8.60
C ASP A 38 3.26 9.92 8.01
N ALA A 39 2.04 9.77 8.51
CA ALA A 39 1.12 8.72 8.06
C ALA A 39 0.60 8.94 6.62
N SER A 40 0.59 10.18 6.13
CA SER A 40 0.13 10.49 4.78
C SER A 40 1.23 10.18 3.76
N GLU A 41 2.47 10.55 4.07
CA GLU A 41 3.64 10.18 3.27
C GLU A 41 3.77 8.66 3.18
N LEU A 42 3.67 7.94 4.30
CA LEU A 42 3.76 6.48 4.28
C LEU A 42 2.60 5.83 3.51
N ALA A 43 1.39 6.37 3.59
CA ALA A 43 0.26 5.89 2.79
C ALA A 43 0.53 6.02 1.28
N LEU A 44 1.08 7.16 0.84
CA LEU A 44 1.46 7.39 -0.56
C LEU A 44 2.58 6.44 -0.99
N LYS A 45 3.58 6.22 -0.14
CA LYS A 45 4.67 5.29 -0.41
C LYS A 45 4.17 3.84 -0.55
N LEU A 46 3.25 3.42 0.32
CA LEU A 46 2.60 2.11 0.26
C LEU A 46 1.76 1.95 -1.01
N ALA A 47 1.06 3.01 -1.43
CA ALA A 47 0.32 3.05 -2.70
C ALA A 47 1.23 2.77 -3.89
N ALA A 48 2.29 3.57 -4.04
CA ALA A 48 3.25 3.43 -5.12
C ALA A 48 3.91 2.04 -5.13
N TYR A 49 4.26 1.52 -3.95
CA TYR A 49 4.84 0.18 -3.83
C TYR A 49 3.87 -0.92 -4.26
N SER A 50 2.63 -0.88 -3.76
CA SER A 50 1.57 -1.84 -4.10
C SER A 50 1.27 -1.86 -5.59
N ASP A 51 1.16 -0.69 -6.23
CA ASP A 51 0.90 -0.56 -7.67
C ASP A 51 2.05 -1.14 -8.51
N GLY A 52 3.30 -0.90 -8.08
CA GLY A 52 4.49 -1.50 -8.69
C GLY A 52 4.46 -3.03 -8.63
N VAL A 53 4.14 -3.59 -7.46
CA VAL A 53 4.03 -5.05 -7.28
C VAL A 53 2.90 -5.63 -8.13
N ALA A 54 1.73 -4.98 -8.15
CA ALA A 54 0.59 -5.40 -8.96
C ALA A 54 0.92 -5.37 -10.46
N THR A 55 1.63 -4.34 -10.92
CA THR A 55 2.08 -4.22 -12.31
C THR A 55 3.01 -5.37 -12.69
N GLN A 56 3.98 -5.70 -11.83
CA GLN A 56 4.91 -6.82 -12.08
C GLN A 56 4.19 -8.18 -12.09
N LEU A 57 3.20 -8.38 -11.22
CA LEU A 57 2.35 -9.57 -11.23
C LEU A 57 1.57 -9.69 -12.55
N ALA A 58 0.96 -8.59 -13.02
CA ALA A 58 0.22 -8.57 -14.27
C ALA A 58 1.11 -8.87 -15.49
N GLN A 59 2.37 -8.43 -15.44
CA GLN A 59 3.40 -8.71 -16.45
C GLN A 59 3.99 -10.13 -16.35
N LYS A 60 3.61 -10.92 -15.35
CA LYS A 60 4.16 -12.26 -15.06
C LYS A 60 5.68 -12.22 -14.92
N ALA A 61 6.19 -11.22 -14.19
CA ALA A 61 7.61 -11.07 -13.94
C ALA A 61 8.24 -12.40 -13.44
N PRO A 62 9.34 -12.87 -14.04
CA PRO A 62 9.95 -14.15 -13.68
C PRO A 62 10.25 -14.24 -12.18
N GLY A 63 9.76 -15.31 -11.54
CA GLY A 63 10.01 -15.56 -10.12
C GLY A 63 9.14 -14.73 -9.15
N LEU A 64 8.22 -13.91 -9.63
CA LEU A 64 7.22 -13.23 -8.80
C LEU A 64 5.93 -14.06 -8.73
N THR A 65 5.59 -14.52 -7.52
CA THR A 65 4.34 -15.23 -7.23
C THR A 65 3.44 -14.37 -6.34
N PRO A 66 2.12 -14.62 -6.28
CA PRO A 66 1.24 -13.91 -5.34
C PRO A 66 1.70 -14.02 -3.87
N ARG A 67 2.22 -15.19 -3.48
CA ARG A 67 2.81 -15.39 -2.14
C ARG A 67 4.01 -14.48 -1.91
N ARG A 68 4.94 -14.41 -2.87
CA ARG A 68 6.13 -13.56 -2.76
C ARG A 68 5.77 -12.07 -2.76
N ALA A 69 4.78 -11.67 -3.55
CA ALA A 69 4.24 -10.32 -3.53
C ALA A 69 3.65 -9.95 -2.16
N LEU A 70 2.90 -10.86 -1.53
CA LEU A 70 2.38 -10.64 -0.18
C LEU A 70 3.51 -10.56 0.86
N GLU A 71 4.53 -11.42 0.76
CA GLU A 71 5.72 -11.35 1.62
C GLU A 71 6.43 -9.99 1.52
N TRP A 72 6.54 -9.46 0.30
CA TRP A 72 7.11 -8.13 0.04
C TRP A 72 6.29 -7.01 0.70
N MET A 73 4.96 -7.05 0.60
CA MET A 73 4.09 -6.09 1.30
C MET A 73 4.30 -6.12 2.81
N TRP A 74 4.41 -7.31 3.40
CA TRP A 74 4.69 -7.43 4.84
C TRP A 74 6.06 -6.89 5.21
N VAL A 75 7.12 -7.24 4.48
CA VAL A 75 8.47 -6.74 4.74
C VAL A 75 8.51 -5.22 4.64
N PHE A 76 7.88 -4.65 3.62
CA PHE A 76 7.77 -3.20 3.45
C PHE A 76 7.07 -2.56 4.66
N LEU A 77 5.90 -3.07 5.05
CA LEU A 77 5.16 -2.54 6.20
C LEU A 77 5.97 -2.65 7.51
N GLU A 78 6.64 -3.76 7.77
CA GLU A 78 7.47 -3.92 8.97
C GLU A 78 8.65 -2.93 8.99
N GLN A 79 9.29 -2.70 7.84
CA GLN A 79 10.42 -1.77 7.73
C GLN A 79 9.98 -0.32 7.95
N GLU A 80 8.84 0.06 7.36
CA GLU A 80 8.38 1.45 7.39
C GLU A 80 7.62 1.82 8.67
N THR A 81 7.00 0.84 9.34
CA THR A 81 6.24 1.09 10.58
C THR A 81 7.00 0.69 11.85
N GLY A 82 8.09 -0.06 11.73
CA GLY A 82 8.79 -0.68 12.86
C GLY A 82 8.00 -1.79 13.56
N ALA A 83 6.77 -2.07 13.13
CA ALA A 83 5.94 -3.11 13.70
C ALA A 83 6.39 -4.51 13.26
N ARG A 84 5.96 -5.52 14.02
CA ARG A 84 6.11 -6.93 13.65
C ARG A 84 4.74 -7.55 13.48
N PHE A 85 4.44 -8.02 12.29
CA PHE A 85 3.19 -8.72 12.01
C PHE A 85 3.44 -10.22 12.20
N ARG A 86 2.82 -10.84 13.22
CA ARG A 86 2.91 -12.30 13.40
C ARG A 86 2.27 -12.97 12.18
N ARG A 87 3.04 -13.85 11.53
CA ARG A 87 2.60 -14.66 10.39
C ARG A 87 2.04 -15.99 10.87
#